data_AF-A0A1Q5H071-F1
#
_entry.id   AF-A0A1Q5H071-F1
#
_cell.length_a   1.000
_cell.length_b   1.000
_cell.length_c   1.000
_cell.angle_alpha   90.00
_cell.angle_beta   90.00
_cell.angle_gamma   90.00
#
_symmetry.space_group_name_H-M   'P 1'
#
loop_
_entity.id
_entity.type
_entity.pdbx_description
1 polymer ?
#
loop_
_entity_poly.entity_id
_entity_poly.type
_entity_poly.pdbx_seq_one_letter_code
_entity_poly.pdbx_strand_id
1 'polypeptide(L)'
;MTERRPGQWPIVPRTRLTSVPAPAAEPAPVAPPVVVPVPEVQLVVTVDLTGRYDRSSDVTADLYEQTRYSTDCHTAIVRLGEEALRCGSGLGQAIAARFFLAGRRIEVHVPAGTRWAFIASDVRQHLRHMTADHERMLNSPRASGG
;
A
#
# COMPACT_ATOMS: atom_id res chain seq x y z
N MET A 1 76.09 5.22 -18.13
CA MET A 1 75.26 6.21 -18.86
C MET A 1 75.21 5.81 -20.32
N THR A 2 74.07 5.26 -20.74
CA THR A 2 73.61 5.22 -22.13
C THR A 2 72.09 5.29 -22.02
N GLU A 3 71.55 6.46 -22.35
CA GLU A 3 70.15 6.82 -22.19
C GLU A 3 69.25 5.91 -23.03
N ARG A 4 68.26 5.28 -22.41
CA ARG A 4 67.12 4.68 -23.09
C ARG A 4 66.00 5.72 -23.13
N ARG A 5 65.46 6.00 -24.32
CA ARG A 5 64.26 6.84 -24.45
C ARG A 5 63.07 6.14 -23.78
N PRO A 6 62.25 6.85 -22.99
CA PRO A 6 61.04 6.29 -22.41
C PRO A 6 60.09 5.80 -23.51
N GLY A 7 59.69 4.53 -23.47
CA GLY A 7 58.61 3.98 -24.32
C GLY A 7 59.01 2.93 -25.37
N GLN A 8 60.30 2.61 -25.55
CA GLN A 8 60.72 1.62 -26.54
C GLN A 8 61.11 0.29 -25.87
N TRP A 9 60.19 -0.68 -25.90
CA TRP A 9 60.48 -2.06 -25.50
C TRP A 9 61.20 -2.80 -26.64
N PRO A 10 62.15 -3.71 -26.36
CA PRO A 10 62.78 -4.52 -27.39
C PRO A 10 61.72 -5.39 -28.07
N ILE A 11 61.60 -5.28 -29.39
CA ILE A 11 60.74 -6.16 -30.18
C ILE A 11 61.46 -7.51 -30.29
N VAL A 12 61.13 -8.43 -29.39
CA VAL A 12 61.52 -9.83 -29.51
C VAL A 12 60.54 -10.48 -30.52
N PRO A 13 61.03 -11.16 -31.58
CA PRO A 13 60.15 -11.91 -32.48
C PRO A 13 59.33 -12.93 -31.69
N ARG A 14 58.00 -12.84 -31.73
CA ARG A 14 57.11 -13.81 -31.06
C ARG A 14 57.25 -15.17 -31.72
N THR A 15 57.85 -16.12 -31.01
CA THR A 15 57.78 -17.55 -31.34
C THR A 15 56.31 -17.99 -31.28
N ARG A 16 55.74 -18.47 -32.38
CA ARG A 16 54.39 -19.06 -32.36
C ARG A 16 54.46 -20.41 -31.65
N LEU A 17 53.93 -20.47 -30.43
CA LEU A 17 53.66 -21.73 -29.76
C LEU A 17 52.37 -22.32 -30.36
N THR A 18 52.46 -23.55 -30.86
CA THR A 18 51.28 -24.35 -31.26
C THR A 18 50.38 -24.55 -30.05
N SER A 19 49.12 -24.12 -30.14
CA SER A 19 48.10 -24.32 -29.12
C SER A 19 47.76 -25.80 -29.00
N VAL A 20 48.01 -26.38 -27.83
CA VAL A 20 47.40 -27.65 -27.42
C VAL A 20 45.98 -27.34 -26.92
N PRO A 21 44.93 -28.02 -27.40
CA PRO A 21 43.58 -27.81 -26.89
C PRO A 21 43.50 -28.18 -25.41
N ALA A 22 42.95 -27.27 -24.60
CA ALA A 22 42.70 -27.52 -23.18
C ALA A 22 41.61 -28.60 -23.03
N PRO A 23 41.72 -29.51 -22.03
CA PRO A 23 40.63 -30.42 -21.71
C PRO A 23 39.39 -29.62 -21.30
N ALA A 24 38.23 -30.02 -21.82
CA ALA A 24 36.96 -29.34 -21.56
C ALA A 24 36.71 -29.26 -20.05
N ALA A 25 36.51 -28.03 -19.53
CA ALA A 25 36.11 -27.82 -18.15
C ALA A 25 34.69 -28.37 -17.96
N GLU A 26 34.53 -29.29 -17.02
CA GLU A 26 33.24 -29.80 -16.60
C GLU A 26 32.43 -28.66 -15.96
N PRO A 27 31.14 -28.45 -16.33
CA PRO A 27 30.35 -27.36 -15.80
C PRO A 27 30.15 -27.54 -14.29
N ALA A 28 30.42 -26.47 -13.52
CA ALA A 28 30.22 -26.48 -12.08
C ALA A 28 28.75 -26.80 -11.74
N PRO A 29 28.49 -27.59 -10.66
CA PRO A 29 27.13 -27.91 -10.26
C PRO A 29 26.36 -26.62 -9.91
N VAL A 30 25.21 -26.43 -10.56
CA VAL A 30 24.30 -25.31 -10.31
C VAL A 30 23.71 -25.48 -8.92
N ALA A 31 24.04 -24.58 -7.99
CA ALA A 31 23.45 -24.58 -6.65
C ALA A 31 21.92 -24.36 -6.77
N PRO A 32 21.09 -25.07 -5.97
CA PRO A 32 19.65 -24.87 -5.99
C PRO A 32 19.30 -23.43 -5.56
N PRO A 33 18.24 -22.83 -6.12
CA PRO A 33 17.84 -21.48 -5.77
C PRO A 33 17.48 -21.40 -4.28
N VAL A 34 18.07 -20.45 -3.57
CA VAL A 34 17.73 -20.14 -2.18
C VAL A 34 16.35 -19.48 -2.18
N VAL A 35 15.33 -20.21 -1.73
CA VAL A 35 13.98 -19.68 -1.55
C VAL A 35 13.94 -18.90 -0.24
N VAL A 36 13.96 -17.57 -0.33
CA VAL A 36 13.74 -16.69 0.83
C VAL A 36 12.23 -16.42 0.94
N PRO A 37 11.56 -16.78 2.04
CA PRO A 37 10.14 -16.50 2.20
C PRO A 37 9.93 -14.98 2.29
N VAL A 38 9.11 -14.44 1.38
CA VAL A 38 8.69 -13.04 1.42
C VAL A 38 7.46 -12.94 2.33
N PRO A 39 7.50 -12.13 3.41
CA PRO A 39 6.34 -11.98 4.29
C PRO A 39 5.21 -11.24 3.56
N GLU A 40 3.96 -11.66 3.79
CA GLU A 40 2.79 -10.88 3.38
C GLU A 40 2.71 -9.61 4.23
N VAL A 41 2.88 -8.45 3.61
CA VAL A 41 2.75 -7.14 4.24
C VAL A 41 1.37 -6.57 3.92
N GLN A 42 0.65 -6.14 4.95
CA GLN A 42 -0.67 -5.51 4.82
C GLN A 42 -0.62 -4.05 5.24
N LEU A 43 -1.11 -3.15 4.39
CA LEU A 43 -1.19 -1.73 4.73
C LEU A 43 -2.34 -1.50 5.72
N VAL A 44 -2.03 -0.86 6.86
CA VAL A 44 -3.00 -0.45 7.86
C VAL A 44 -3.01 1.07 7.96
N VAL A 45 -4.18 1.67 7.76
CA VAL A 45 -4.40 3.12 7.88
C VAL A 45 -5.03 3.37 9.23
N THR A 46 -4.49 4.33 9.98
CA THR A 46 -5.08 4.78 11.24
C THR A 46 -5.52 6.23 11.10
N VAL A 47 -6.77 6.50 11.44
CA VAL A 47 -7.35 7.85 11.52
C VAL A 47 -7.65 8.15 12.97
N ASP A 48 -7.17 9.29 13.44
CA ASP A 48 -7.37 9.77 14.80
C ASP A 48 -8.28 11.00 14.79
N LEU A 49 -9.55 10.79 15.17
CA LEU A 49 -10.55 11.84 15.35
C LEU A 49 -10.82 12.08 16.84
N THR A 50 -9.79 11.99 17.69
CA THR A 50 -9.89 12.28 19.13
C THR A 50 -9.63 13.75 19.48
N GLY A 51 -9.46 14.59 18.46
CA GLY A 51 -9.26 16.04 18.60
C GLY A 51 -10.49 16.80 19.12
N ARG A 52 -10.34 18.12 19.16
CA ARG A 52 -11.44 19.05 19.46
C ARG A 52 -12.07 19.53 18.16
N TYR A 53 -13.39 19.52 18.10
CA TYR A 53 -14.14 19.92 16.92
C TYR A 53 -15.32 20.79 17.32
N ASP A 54 -15.45 21.94 16.66
CA ASP A 54 -16.56 22.85 16.90
C ASP A 54 -17.75 22.55 15.98
N ARG A 55 -17.49 21.94 14.81
CA ARG A 55 -18.50 21.64 13.79
C ARG A 55 -18.31 20.27 13.16
N SER A 56 -19.39 19.72 12.61
CA SER A 56 -19.38 18.46 11.83
C SER A 56 -18.42 18.52 10.64
N SER A 57 -18.35 19.67 9.96
CA SER A 57 -17.46 19.92 8.83
C SER A 57 -16.00 19.70 9.18
N ASP A 58 -15.61 20.06 10.40
CA ASP A 58 -14.22 20.00 10.86
C ASP A 58 -13.80 18.54 11.04
N VAL A 59 -14.69 17.71 11.59
CA VAL A 59 -14.49 16.26 11.72
C VAL A 59 -14.33 15.62 10.34
N THR A 60 -15.19 15.98 9.38
CA THR A 60 -15.13 15.42 8.02
C THR A 60 -13.90 15.89 7.25
N ALA A 61 -13.46 17.14 7.46
CA ALA A 61 -12.26 17.68 6.84
C ALA A 61 -11.01 17.00 7.39
N ASP A 62 -10.94 16.78 8.70
CA ASP A 62 -9.83 16.06 9.33
C ASP A 62 -9.78 14.60 8.90
N LEU A 63 -10.93 13.92 8.85
CA LEU A 63 -11.04 12.57 8.25
C LEU A 63 -10.49 12.56 6.83
N TYR A 64 -10.85 13.54 6.00
CA TYR A 64 -10.37 13.64 4.63
C TYR A 64 -8.85 13.86 4.57
N GLU A 65 -8.32 14.84 5.30
CA GLU A 65 -6.90 15.18 5.29
C GLU A 65 -6.02 14.00 5.71
N GLN A 66 -6.40 13.29 6.78
CA GLN A 66 -5.65 12.13 7.26
C GLN A 66 -5.67 10.96 6.27
N THR A 67 -6.70 10.88 5.42
CA THR A 67 -6.89 9.75 4.52
C THR A 67 -6.59 10.10 3.06
N ARG A 68 -6.32 11.36 2.69
CA ARG A 68 -6.28 11.83 1.30
C ARG A 68 -5.39 11.00 0.36
N TYR A 69 -4.29 10.45 0.86
CA TYR A 69 -3.35 9.60 0.10
C TYR A 69 -3.44 8.11 0.40
N SER A 70 -4.38 7.69 1.23
CA SER A 70 -4.61 6.29 1.57
C SER A 70 -5.54 5.67 0.55
N THR A 71 -5.00 5.24 -0.61
CA THR A 71 -5.81 4.78 -1.75
C THR A 71 -6.00 3.26 -1.86
N ASP A 72 -5.37 2.45 -1.02
CA ASP A 72 -5.57 1.00 -0.99
C ASP A 72 -5.01 0.43 0.31
N CYS A 73 -5.87 0.16 1.29
CA CYS A 73 -5.50 -0.38 2.59
C CYS A 73 -6.22 -1.69 2.88
N HIS A 74 -5.55 -2.57 3.61
CA HIS A 74 -6.18 -3.77 4.11
C HIS A 74 -7.14 -3.43 5.26
N THR A 75 -6.65 -2.66 6.23
CA THR A 75 -7.44 -2.29 7.42
C THR A 75 -7.40 -0.78 7.63
N ALA A 76 -8.55 -0.16 7.82
CA ALA A 76 -8.70 1.20 8.32
C ALA A 76 -9.16 1.17 9.78
N ILE A 77 -8.36 1.74 10.68
CA ILE A 77 -8.69 1.90 12.10
C ILE A 77 -9.07 3.36 12.33
N VAL A 78 -10.31 3.62 12.72
CA VAL A 78 -10.82 4.97 12.99
C VAL A 78 -11.07 5.11 14.49
N ARG A 79 -10.28 5.96 15.14
CA ARG A 79 -10.41 6.28 16.58
C ARG A 79 -11.23 7.54 16.73
N LEU A 80 -12.33 7.48 17.47
CA LEU A 80 -13.26 8.58 17.64
C LEU A 80 -13.15 9.16 19.06
N GLY A 81 -13.07 10.48 19.17
CA GLY A 81 -13.25 11.21 20.42
C GLY A 81 -14.72 11.54 20.70
N GLU A 82 -15.02 11.93 21.93
CA GLU A 82 -16.38 12.31 22.31
C GLU A 82 -16.88 13.53 21.54
N GLU A 83 -16.02 14.52 21.30
CA GLU A 83 -16.38 15.73 20.55
C GLU A 83 -16.69 15.42 19.08
N ALA A 84 -15.91 14.55 18.43
CA ALA A 84 -16.21 14.10 17.07
C ALA A 84 -17.58 13.42 16.98
N LEU A 85 -17.94 12.63 17.99
CA LEU A 85 -19.23 11.94 18.08
C LEU A 85 -20.40 12.89 18.38
N ARG A 86 -20.17 13.97 19.13
CA ARG A 86 -21.16 15.01 19.43
C ARG A 86 -21.48 15.86 18.20
N CYS A 87 -20.44 16.29 17.48
CA CYS A 87 -20.58 17.18 16.33
C CYS A 87 -20.92 16.44 15.04
N GLY A 88 -20.49 15.18 14.87
CA GLY A 88 -20.52 14.45 13.61
C GLY A 88 -21.88 13.83 13.25
N SER A 89 -22.87 14.65 12.88
CA SER A 89 -24.06 14.13 12.18
C SER A 89 -23.65 13.48 10.85
N GLY A 90 -23.99 12.21 10.64
CA GLY A 90 -23.61 11.48 9.41
C GLY A 90 -22.15 10.99 9.39
N LEU A 91 -21.45 10.99 10.52
CA LEU A 91 -20.07 10.51 10.61
C LEU A 91 -19.92 9.05 10.14
N GLY A 92 -20.92 8.20 10.40
CA GLY A 92 -20.90 6.81 9.93
C GLY A 92 -20.91 6.70 8.41
N GLN A 93 -21.74 7.50 7.75
CA GLN A 93 -21.74 7.62 6.29
C GLN A 93 -20.41 8.17 5.76
N ALA A 94 -19.84 9.20 6.40
CA ALA A 94 -18.58 9.80 5.97
C ALA A 94 -17.41 8.80 6.05
N ILE A 95 -17.31 8.05 7.14
CA ILE A 95 -16.31 6.98 7.31
C ILE A 95 -16.53 5.89 6.26
N ALA A 96 -17.76 5.41 6.09
CA ALA A 96 -18.08 4.39 5.10
C ALA A 96 -17.70 4.86 3.68
N ALA A 97 -18.11 6.06 3.29
CA ALA A 97 -17.81 6.64 1.97
C ALA A 97 -16.31 6.74 1.73
N ARG A 98 -15.52 7.08 2.76
CA ARG A 98 -14.07 7.24 2.60
C ARG A 98 -13.35 5.94 2.32
N PHE A 99 -13.80 4.85 2.94
CA PHE A 99 -13.12 3.56 2.92
C PHE A 99 -13.82 2.46 2.11
N PHE A 100 -15.02 2.70 1.59
CA PHE A 100 -15.84 1.71 0.89
C PHE A 100 -15.09 0.91 -0.20
N LEU A 101 -14.25 1.59 -1.00
CA LEU A 101 -13.41 0.94 -2.02
C LEU A 101 -11.93 0.89 -1.64
N ALA A 102 -11.54 1.62 -0.59
CA ALA A 102 -10.14 1.78 -0.21
C ALA A 102 -9.73 0.83 0.93
N GLY A 103 -10.66 0.17 1.60
CA GLY A 103 -10.41 -0.66 2.78
C GLY A 103 -11.08 -2.02 2.69
N ARG A 104 -10.33 -3.10 2.97
CA ARG A 104 -10.93 -4.45 3.12
C ARG A 104 -11.66 -4.63 4.45
N ARG A 105 -11.15 -3.98 5.51
CA ARG A 105 -11.71 -4.01 6.86
C ARG A 105 -11.72 -2.61 7.45
N ILE A 106 -12.80 -2.25 8.14
CA ILE A 106 -12.92 -0.98 8.86
C ILE A 106 -13.22 -1.28 10.31
N GLU A 107 -12.37 -0.77 11.20
CA GLU A 107 -12.52 -0.86 12.64
C GLU A 107 -12.82 0.53 13.19
N VAL A 108 -13.89 0.65 13.99
CA VAL A 108 -14.28 1.92 14.59
C VAL A 108 -14.18 1.81 16.10
N HIS A 109 -13.28 2.59 16.67
CA HIS A 109 -12.98 2.61 18.09
C HIS A 109 -13.62 3.85 18.70
N VAL A 110 -14.50 3.64 19.66
CA VAL A 110 -15.19 4.72 20.39
C VAL A 110 -14.76 4.73 21.85
N PRO A 111 -14.88 5.87 22.56
CA PRO A 111 -14.60 5.93 23.98
C PRO A 111 -15.56 5.02 24.78
N ALA A 112 -15.07 4.37 25.82
CA ALA A 112 -15.90 3.52 26.68
C ALA A 112 -16.98 4.35 27.40
N GLY A 113 -18.13 3.74 27.66
CA GLY A 113 -19.25 4.40 28.37
C GLY A 113 -20.03 5.42 27.54
N THR A 114 -19.75 5.53 26.24
CA THR A 114 -20.44 6.46 25.36
C THR A 114 -21.77 5.92 24.84
N ARG A 115 -22.76 6.80 24.69
CA ARG A 115 -24.05 6.47 24.04
C ARG A 115 -23.94 6.27 22.52
N TRP A 116 -22.83 6.68 21.91
CA TRP A 116 -22.60 6.61 20.47
C TRP A 116 -21.98 5.28 20.00
N ALA A 117 -22.01 4.23 20.82
CA ALA A 117 -21.48 2.91 20.47
C ALA A 117 -22.12 2.28 19.21
N PHE A 118 -23.28 2.79 18.79
CA PHE A 118 -23.95 2.36 17.56
C PHE A 118 -23.22 2.78 16.26
N ILE A 119 -22.26 3.71 16.32
CA ILE A 119 -21.62 4.25 15.11
C ILE A 119 -20.93 3.17 14.27
N ALA A 120 -20.37 2.13 14.90
CA ALA A 120 -19.78 1.01 14.18
C ALA A 120 -20.83 0.18 13.41
N SER A 121 -22.06 0.13 13.90
CA SER A 121 -23.19 -0.50 13.20
C SER A 121 -23.70 0.40 12.07
N ASP A 122 -23.73 1.71 12.29
CA ASP A 122 -24.11 2.71 11.29
C ASP A 122 -23.15 2.69 10.07
N VAL A 123 -21.84 2.68 10.31
CA VAL A 123 -20.81 2.50 9.26
C VAL A 123 -21.07 1.20 8.48
N ARG A 124 -21.32 0.08 9.17
CA ARG A 124 -21.61 -1.21 8.52
C ARG A 124 -22.88 -1.17 7.68
N GLN A 125 -23.92 -0.48 8.13
CA GLN A 125 -25.14 -0.32 7.37
C GLN A 125 -24.90 0.48 6.08
N HIS A 126 -24.19 1.61 6.18
CA HIS A 126 -23.83 2.41 5.01
C HIS A 126 -22.95 1.65 4.02
N LEU A 127 -21.96 0.89 4.50
CA LEU A 127 -21.13 0.04 3.64
C LEU A 127 -21.99 -0.97 2.87
N ARG A 128 -22.94 -1.65 3.53
CA ARG A 128 -23.83 -2.59 2.83
C ARG A 128 -24.64 -1.91 1.73
N HIS A 129 -25.18 -0.71 2.00
CA HIS A 129 -25.92 0.05 0.99
C HIS A 129 -25.00 0.43 -0.18
N MET A 130 -23.81 0.96 0.10
CA MET A 130 -22.83 1.34 -0.93
C MET A 130 -22.36 0.13 -1.75
N THR A 131 -22.11 -1.02 -1.12
CA THR A 131 -21.79 -2.28 -1.80
C THR A 131 -22.92 -2.69 -2.72
N ALA A 132 -24.17 -2.72 -2.22
CA ALA A 132 -25.33 -3.11 -3.03
C ALA A 132 -25.59 -2.14 -4.20
N ASP A 133 -25.38 -0.83 -3.99
CA ASP A 133 -25.47 0.19 -5.03
C ASP A 133 -24.36 0.00 -6.07
N HIS A 134 -23.13 -0.27 -5.63
CA HIS A 134 -21.99 -0.51 -6.51
C HIS A 134 -22.16 -1.79 -7.34
N GLU A 135 -22.61 -2.88 -6.72
CA GLU A 135 -22.95 -4.12 -7.42
C GLU A 135 -24.07 -3.89 -8.44
N ARG A 136 -25.12 -3.15 -8.07
CA ARG A 136 -26.17 -2.75 -9.02
C ARG A 136 -25.60 -1.92 -10.16
N MET A 137 -24.67 -1.00 -9.92
CA MET A 137 -24.02 -0.20 -10.96
C MET A 137 -23.14 -1.04 -11.89
N LEU A 138 -22.41 -2.03 -11.36
CA LEU A 138 -21.55 -2.93 -12.16
C LEU A 138 -22.38 -3.92 -12.99
N ASN A 139 -23.47 -4.42 -12.43
CA ASN A 139 -24.38 -5.37 -13.08
C ASN A 139 -25.44 -4.69 -13.95
N SER A 140 -25.62 -3.37 -13.79
CA SER A 140 -26.44 -2.59 -14.70
C SER A 140 -25.71 -2.57 -16.04
N PRO A 141 -26.33 -3.06 -17.12
CA PRO A 141 -25.77 -2.87 -18.44
C PRO A 141 -25.72 -1.36 -18.67
N ARG A 142 -24.53 -0.75 -18.62
CA ARG A 142 -24.35 0.58 -19.20
C ARG A 142 -24.84 0.50 -20.64
N ALA A 143 -26.03 1.04 -20.90
CA ALA A 143 -26.55 1.37 -22.21
C ALA A 143 -26.19 0.35 -23.31
N SER A 144 -26.74 -0.87 -23.23
CA SER A 144 -27.04 -1.63 -24.44
C SER A 144 -28.17 -0.90 -25.17
N GLY A 145 -27.79 0.06 -25.99
CA GLY A 145 -28.64 0.96 -26.77
C GLY A 145 -27.96 2.32 -26.82
N GLY A 146 -27.52 2.84 -27.95
CA GLY A 146 -27.91 2.62 -29.33
C GLY A 146 -27.80 3.97 -30.02
#